data_AF-A0A927T452-F1
#
_entry.id   AF-A0A927T452-F1
#
_cell.length_a   1.000
_cell.length_b   1.000
_cell.length_c   1.000
_cell.angle_alpha   90.00
_cell.angle_beta   90.00
_cell.angle_gamma   90.00
#
_symmetry.space_group_name_H-M   'P 1'
#
loop_
_entity.id
_entity.type
_entity.pdbx_description
1 polymer ?
#
loop_
_entity_poly.entity_id
_entity_poly.type
_entity_poly.pdbx_seq_one_letter_code
_entity_poly.pdbx_strand_id
1 'polypeptide(L)' 'MLVIPAIDLKDGEAVRLYKGDYAQKVVYSKEPE' A
#
# COMPACT_ATOMS: atom_id res chain seq x y z
N MET A 1 7.63 22.26 -8.79
CA MET A 1 7.52 21.17 -7.80
C MET A 1 6.92 19.97 -8.52
N LEU A 2 7.59 18.82 -8.47
CA LEU A 2 7.09 17.57 -9.09
C LEU A 2 6.45 16.72 -7.99
N VAL A 3 5.19 16.34 -8.16
CA VAL A 3 4.48 15.43 -7.25
C VAL A 3 4.57 14.02 -7.83
N ILE A 4 5.07 13.08 -7.05
CA ILE A 4 5.19 11.68 -7.45
C ILE A 4 4.22 10.86 -6.59
N PRO A 5 3.07 10.43 -7.13
CA PRO A 5 2.17 9.55 -6.39
C PRO A 5 2.83 8.18 -6.17
N ALA A 6 2.53 7.55 -5.04
CA ALA A 6 3.06 6.24 -4.69
C ALA A 6 2.00 5.38 -4.00
N ILE A 7 2.04 4.09 -4.29
CA ILE A 7 1.26 3.04 -3.64
C ILE A 7 2.23 1.94 -3.17
N ASP A 8 1.86 1.25 -2.10
CA ASP A 8 2.61 0.09 -1.63
C ASP A 8 1.87 -1.16 -2.10
N LEU A 9 2.62 -2.09 -2.71
CA LEU A 9 2.08 -3.37 -3.16
C LEU A 9 2.68 -4.49 -2.32
N LYS A 10 1.83 -5.40 -1.84
CA LYS A 10 2.28 -6.61 -1.13
C LYS A 10 1.32 -7.75 -1.39
N ASP A 11 1.86 -8.91 -1.75
CA ASP A 11 1.10 -10.15 -2.00
C ASP A 11 -0.03 -9.97 -3.05
N GLY A 12 0.18 -9.09 -4.04
CA GLY A 12 -0.83 -8.76 -5.04
C GLY A 12 -1.85 -7.69 -4.61
N GLU A 13 -1.83 -7.24 -3.36
CA GLU A 13 -2.76 -6.25 -2.83
C GLU A 13 -2.15 -4.84 -2.79
N ALA A 14 -2.98 -3.81 -2.98
CA ALA A 14 -2.63 -2.43 -2.66
C ALA A 14 -2.85 -2.17 -1.16
N VAL A 15 -1.79 -1.85 -0.44
CA VAL A 15 -1.79 -1.77 1.02
C VAL A 15 -1.13 -0.49 1.54
N ARG A 16 -1.30 -0.22 2.83
CA ARG A 16 -0.47 0.71 3.60
C ARG A 16 -0.20 0.12 4.98
N LEU A 17 1.06 0.14 5.40
CA LEU A 17 1.45 -0.27 6.76
C LEU A 17 1.43 0.94 7.70
N TYR A 18 0.92 0.76 8.92
CA TYR A 18 1.04 1.78 9.95
C TYR A 18 2.50 1.86 10.41
N LYS A 19 3.20 2.97 10.08
CA LYS A 19 4.61 3.18 10.43
C LYS A 19 5.54 2.02 10.03
N GLY A 20 5.21 1.30 8.96
CA GLY A 20 5.98 0.14 8.48
C GLY A 20 5.72 -1.17 9.23
N ASP A 21 4.76 -1.22 10.16
CA ASP A 21 4.38 -2.44 10.87
C ASP A 21 3.51 -3.34 9.97
N TYR A 22 4.05 -4.49 9.58
CA TYR A 22 3.36 -5.48 8.76
C TYR A 22 2.16 -6.14 9.45
N ALA A 23 2.15 -6.18 10.78
CA ALA A 23 1.00 -6.68 11.53
C ALA A 23 -0.18 -5.71 11.50
N GLN A 24 0.08 -4.44 11.19
CA GLN A 24 -0.91 -3.36 11.13
C GLN A 24 -0.99 -2.80 9.72
N LYS A 25 -1.65 -3.54 8.83
CA LYS A 25 -1.89 -3.14 7.44
C LYS A 25 -3.35 -2.76 7.18
N VAL A 26 -3.56 -1.78 6.32
CA VAL A 26 -4.85 -1.52 5.67
C VAL A 26 -4.77 -1.98 4.23
N VAL A 27 -5.75 -2.78 3.80
CA VAL A 27 -5.91 -3.20 2.40
C VAL A 27 -6.89 -2.26 1.72
N TYR A 28 -6.47 -1.63 0.63
CA TYR A 28 -7.31 -0.72 -0.16
C TYR A 28 -7.91 -1.41 -1.39
N SER A 29 -7.15 -2.31 -2.02
CA SER A 29 -7.64 -3.20 -3.07
C SER A 29 -6.94 -4.54 -2.98
N LYS A 30 -7.67 -5.62 -3.23
CA LYS A 30 -7.13 -6.99 -3.32
C LYS A 30 -6.61 -7.32 -4.72
N GLU A 31 -7.11 -6.61 -5.72
CA GLU A 31 -6.81 -6.77 -7.14
C GLU A 31 -6.63 -5.35 -7.70
N PRO A 32 -5.43 -4.74 -7.57
CA PRO A 32 -5.17 -3.35 -7.93
C PRO A 32 -4.75 -3.12 -9.39
N GLU A 33 -4.84 -4.16 -10.22
CA GLU A 33 -4.57 -4.13 -11.66
C GLU A 33 -5.67 -3.43 -12.49
#